data_AF-A0A381R2S9-F1
#
_entry.id   AF-A0A381R2S9-F1
#
_cell.length_a   1.000
_cell.length_b   1.000
_cell.length_c   1.000
_cell.angle_alpha   90.00
_cell.angle_beta   90.00
_cell.angle_gamma   90.00
#
_symmetry.space_group_name_H-M   'P 1'
#
loop_
_entity.id
_entity.type
_entity.pdbx_description
1 polymer ?
#
loop_
_entity_poly.entity_id
_entity_poly.type
_entity_poly.pdbx_seq_one_letter_code
_entity_poly.pdbx_strand_id
1 'polypeptide(L)'
;MERPEIDWDDTDAFTAGAVGPEGRRIFFLQARRGNEVVSLKVEKQQVSGLAEFLDGLLEDLPEAPEPPGDPVEAPEFLEPDEPAWVVGNLGVAYQQTTDRLVLTVQELLRDDDVPAEARFPLRREQVMAFVVRARELVAAGRPPCQWCGAPLETANEGWCPCAN
;
A
#
# COMPACT_ATOMS: atom_id res chain seq x y z
N MET A 1 -8.23 24.68 10.25
CA MET A 1 -7.50 23.52 10.80
C MET A 1 -6.30 23.34 9.90
N GLU A 2 -5.09 23.35 10.48
CA GLU A 2 -3.89 23.00 9.73
C GLU A 2 -4.01 21.52 9.33
N ARG A 3 -3.85 21.23 8.03
CA ARG A 3 -3.89 19.86 7.53
C ARG A 3 -2.52 19.21 7.75
N PRO A 4 -2.47 17.92 8.12
CA PRO A 4 -1.21 17.27 8.45
C PRO A 4 -0.31 17.20 7.21
N GLU A 5 0.92 17.67 7.38
CA GLU A 5 2.03 17.47 6.46
C GLU A 5 3.04 16.57 7.17
N ILE A 6 3.30 15.39 6.60
CA ILE A 6 4.25 14.42 7.14
C ILE A 6 5.44 14.38 6.19
N ASP A 7 6.56 14.93 6.59
CA ASP A 7 7.82 14.86 5.83
C ASP A 7 8.89 14.19 6.70
N TRP A 8 9.08 12.90 6.51
CA TRP A 8 10.09 12.12 7.21
C TRP A 8 11.39 12.05 6.39
N ASP A 9 12.55 12.08 7.05
CA ASP A 9 13.86 11.85 6.41
C ASP A 9 14.20 10.37 6.19
N ASP A 10 13.52 9.43 6.88
CA ASP A 10 13.58 7.98 6.58
C ASP A 10 12.31 7.29 7.10
N THR A 11 12.05 6.08 6.62
CA THR A 11 10.93 5.24 7.07
C THR A 11 11.47 3.93 7.64
N ASP A 12 11.04 3.54 8.84
CA ASP A 12 11.52 2.30 9.48
C ASP A 12 10.79 1.07 8.95
N ALA A 13 9.49 1.20 8.72
CA ALA A 13 8.66 0.12 8.19
C ALA A 13 7.53 0.66 7.31
N PHE A 14 7.28 -0.03 6.20
CA PHE A 14 6.19 0.28 5.28
C PHE A 14 5.49 -1.02 4.86
N THR A 15 4.16 -1.06 4.94
CA THR A 15 3.37 -2.26 4.65
C THR A 15 1.97 -1.91 4.16
N ALA A 16 1.29 -2.91 3.59
CA ALA A 16 -0.14 -2.85 3.30
C ALA A 16 -0.90 -3.84 4.18
N GLY A 17 -2.12 -3.47 4.55
CA GLY A 17 -3.02 -4.33 5.31
C GLY A 17 -4.47 -4.12 4.95
N ALA A 18 -5.32 -5.00 5.45
CA ALA A 18 -6.76 -4.87 5.31
C ALA A 18 -7.49 -5.36 6.54
N VAL A 19 -8.58 -4.67 6.88
CA VAL A 19 -9.42 -4.95 8.05
C VAL A 19 -10.82 -5.35 7.56
N GLY A 20 -11.42 -6.33 8.24
CA GLY A 20 -12.78 -6.81 7.96
C GLY A 20 -12.84 -8.09 7.10
N PRO A 21 -14.06 -8.62 6.88
CA PRO A 21 -14.25 -9.89 6.19
C PRO A 21 -14.01 -9.76 4.68
N GLU A 22 -13.66 -10.87 4.04
CA GLU A 22 -13.48 -10.95 2.58
C GLU A 22 -14.69 -10.38 1.82
N GLY A 23 -14.42 -9.60 0.78
CA GLY A 23 -15.44 -8.88 0.02
C GLY A 23 -15.94 -7.56 0.66
N ARG A 24 -15.63 -7.31 1.94
CA ARG A 24 -15.92 -6.04 2.64
C ARG A 24 -14.68 -5.49 3.39
N ARG A 25 -13.49 -5.82 2.89
CA ARG A 25 -12.21 -5.37 3.43
C ARG A 25 -12.00 -3.89 3.16
N ILE A 26 -11.55 -3.16 4.17
CA ILE A 26 -10.99 -1.81 4.04
C ILE A 26 -9.47 -1.96 3.98
N PHE A 27 -8.84 -1.36 2.97
CA PHE A 27 -7.40 -1.46 2.74
C PHE A 27 -6.68 -0.23 3.31
N PHE A 28 -5.46 -0.44 3.77
CA PHE A 28 -4.61 0.58 4.36
C PHE A 28 -3.18 0.47 3.84
N LEU A 29 -2.53 1.62 3.65
CA LEU A 29 -1.07 1.74 3.68
C LEU A 29 -0.68 2.13 5.10
N GLN A 30 0.39 1.52 5.62
CA GLN A 30 0.90 1.84 6.94
C GLN A 30 2.40 2.10 6.87
N ALA A 31 2.80 3.27 7.36
CA ALA A 31 4.20 3.68 7.51
C ALA A 31 4.53 3.87 9.00
N ARG A 32 5.75 3.55 9.40
CA ARG A 32 6.22 3.70 10.77
C ARG A 32 7.57 4.38 10.84
N ARG A 33 7.73 5.18 11.89
CA ARG A 33 8.99 5.81 12.25
C ARG A 33 9.12 5.98 13.76
N GLY A 34 10.09 5.32 14.36
CA GLY A 34 10.23 5.23 15.82
C GLY A 34 8.93 4.74 16.45
N ASN A 35 8.26 5.64 17.19
CA ASN A 35 7.00 5.35 17.85
C ASN A 35 5.77 5.89 17.08
N GLU A 36 5.98 6.54 15.94
CA GLU A 36 4.93 7.10 15.10
C GLU A 36 4.44 6.04 14.10
N VAL A 37 3.13 5.88 14.01
CA VAL A 37 2.46 4.98 13.07
C VAL A 37 1.42 5.78 12.30
N VAL A 38 1.52 5.78 10.97
CA VAL A 38 0.60 6.48 10.08
C VAL A 38 -0.16 5.44 9.27
N SER A 39 -1.48 5.42 9.39
CA SER A 39 -2.35 4.53 8.64
C SER A 39 -3.25 5.33 7.70
N LEU A 40 -3.13 5.08 6.40
CA LEU A 40 -3.83 5.79 5.34
C LEU A 40 -4.81 4.83 4.66
N LYS A 41 -6.09 5.20 4.61
CA LYS A 41 -7.11 4.40 3.94
C LYS A 41 -6.94 4.51 2.43
N VAL A 42 -6.87 3.39 1.75
CA VAL A 42 -6.54 3.31 0.32
C VAL A 42 -7.52 2.38 -0.40
N GLU A 43 -7.70 2.56 -1.71
CA GLU A 43 -8.47 1.61 -2.52
C GLU A 43 -7.66 0.37 -2.87
N LYS A 44 -8.35 -0.77 -3.06
CA LYS A 44 -7.69 -2.01 -3.50
C LYS A 44 -6.87 -1.81 -4.79
N GLN A 45 -7.40 -1.04 -5.74
CA GLN A 45 -6.75 -0.78 -7.02
C GLN A 45 -5.51 0.10 -6.89
N GLN A 46 -5.51 1.04 -5.95
CA GLN A 46 -4.34 1.85 -5.64
C GLN A 46 -3.22 1.00 -5.02
N VAL A 47 -3.55 0.04 -4.13
CA VAL A 47 -2.56 -0.90 -3.57
C VAL A 47 -1.94 -1.76 -4.68
N SER A 48 -2.76 -2.35 -5.56
CA SER A 48 -2.25 -3.17 -6.66
C SER A 48 -1.43 -2.37 -7.67
N GLY A 49 -1.91 -1.19 -8.06
CA GLY A 49 -1.22 -0.33 -9.02
C GLY A 49 0.10 0.20 -8.46
N LEU A 50 0.16 0.55 -7.18
CA LEU A 50 1.41 0.94 -6.52
C LEU A 50 2.42 -0.21 -6.51
N ALA A 51 1.98 -1.44 -6.20
CA ALA A 51 2.85 -2.60 -6.20
C ALA A 51 3.40 -2.92 -7.59
N GLU A 52 2.57 -2.87 -8.62
CA GLU A 52 2.99 -3.08 -10.02
C GLU A 52 3.98 -2.01 -10.48
N PHE A 53 3.69 -0.74 -10.19
CA PHE A 53 4.57 0.37 -10.54
C PHE A 53 5.93 0.26 -9.83
N LEU A 54 5.94 -0.05 -8.53
CA LEU A 54 7.16 -0.16 -7.75
C LEU A 54 8.03 -1.34 -8.19
N ASP A 55 7.42 -2.48 -8.55
CA ASP A 55 8.13 -3.65 -9.07
C ASP A 55 8.85 -3.31 -10.38
N GLY A 56 8.15 -2.70 -11.34
CA GLY A 56 8.78 -2.26 -12.59
C GLY A 56 9.85 -1.19 -12.36
N LEU A 57 9.60 -0.23 -11.46
CA LEU A 57 10.60 0.78 -11.13
C LEU A 57 11.87 0.16 -10.53
N LEU A 58 11.76 -0.86 -9.67
CA LEU A 58 12.91 -1.56 -9.09
C LEU A 58 13.78 -2.24 -10.16
N GLU A 59 13.18 -2.81 -11.21
CA GLU A 59 13.89 -3.42 -12.34
C GLU A 59 14.68 -2.38 -13.15
N ASP A 60 14.18 -1.15 -13.24
CA ASP A 60 14.79 -0.05 -13.99
C ASP A 60 15.83 0.75 -13.18
N LEU A 61 15.97 0.50 -11.87
CA LEU A 61 16.93 1.22 -11.04
C LEU A 61 18.38 0.87 -11.40
N PRO A 62 19.32 1.85 -11.29
CA PRO A 62 20.74 1.54 -11.40
C PRO A 62 21.16 0.55 -10.31
N GLU A 63 22.26 -0.16 -10.55
CA GLU A 63 22.84 -1.08 -9.57
C GLU A 63 23.02 -0.37 -8.23
N ALA A 64 22.62 -1.05 -7.16
CA ALA A 64 22.71 -0.49 -5.81
C ALA A 64 24.20 -0.30 -5.44
N PRO A 65 24.55 0.82 -4.76
CA PRO A 65 25.93 1.07 -4.36
C PRO A 65 26.47 0.01 -3.39
N GLU A 66 25.58 -0.64 -2.64
CA GLU A 66 25.87 -1.81 -1.81
C GLU A 66 24.91 -2.94 -2.20
N PRO A 67 25.36 -4.21 -2.18
CA PRO A 67 24.45 -5.33 -2.43
C PRO A 67 23.31 -5.30 -1.40
N PRO A 68 22.07 -5.59 -1.81
CA PRO A 68 20.94 -5.64 -0.89
C PRO A 68 21.25 -6.63 0.23
N GLY A 69 20.85 -6.27 1.45
CA GLY A 69 20.99 -7.13 2.62
C GLY A 69 20.13 -8.40 2.51
N ASP A 70 20.02 -9.14 3.62
CA ASP A 70 19.13 -10.30 3.68
C ASP A 70 17.69 -9.91 3.29
N PRO A 71 16.93 -10.81 2.64
CA PRO A 71 15.54 -10.56 2.30
C PRO A 71 14.75 -10.09 3.53
N VAL A 72 14.16 -8.90 3.42
CA VAL A 72 13.36 -8.32 4.49
C VAL A 72 11.93 -8.78 4.32
N GLU A 73 11.36 -9.42 5.34
CA GLU A 73 9.93 -9.71 5.35
C GLU A 73 9.12 -8.42 5.51
N ALA A 74 7.94 -8.38 4.90
CA ALA A 74 7.06 -7.24 5.08
C ALA A 74 6.69 -7.12 6.57
N PRO A 75 6.81 -5.92 7.14
CA PRO A 75 6.66 -5.76 8.57
C PRO A 75 5.18 -5.92 8.95
N GLU A 76 4.92 -6.37 10.17
CA GLU A 76 3.58 -6.68 10.66
C GLU A 76 2.65 -5.46 10.52
N PHE A 77 1.45 -5.67 9.99
CA PHE A 77 0.41 -4.66 9.89
C PHE A 77 -0.38 -4.57 11.20
N LEU A 78 -0.47 -3.37 11.75
CA LEU A 78 -1.25 -3.09 12.95
C LEU A 78 -2.63 -2.57 12.54
N GLU A 79 -3.70 -3.19 13.02
CA GLU A 79 -5.07 -2.73 12.76
C GLU A 79 -5.27 -1.30 13.32
N PRO A 80 -5.60 -0.30 12.48
CA PRO A 80 -5.78 1.07 12.92
C PRO A 80 -7.18 1.29 13.50
N ASP A 81 -7.27 2.11 14.55
CA ASP A 81 -8.56 2.59 15.08
C ASP A 81 -9.27 3.51 14.06
N GLU A 82 -8.55 4.56 13.60
CA GLU A 82 -9.02 5.49 12.57
C GLU A 82 -7.92 5.79 11.55
N PRO A 83 -8.24 5.95 10.25
CA PRO A 83 -7.27 6.41 9.27
C PRO A 83 -6.92 7.88 9.48
N ALA A 84 -5.68 8.27 9.20
CA ALA A 84 -5.30 9.69 9.15
C ALA A 84 -6.05 10.43 8.03
N TRP A 85 -6.17 9.81 6.84
CA TRP A 85 -7.03 10.27 5.75
C TRP A 85 -7.28 9.16 4.70
N VAL A 86 -8.12 9.47 3.71
CA VAL A 86 -8.36 8.64 2.52
C VAL A 86 -7.44 9.08 1.39
N VAL A 87 -6.67 8.16 0.82
CA VAL A 87 -5.70 8.44 -0.25
C VAL A 87 -6.42 8.78 -1.55
N GLY A 88 -6.10 9.94 -2.11
CA GLY A 88 -6.54 10.38 -3.43
C GLY A 88 -5.50 10.10 -4.50
N ASN A 89 -4.24 10.49 -4.23
CA ASN A 89 -3.15 10.37 -5.20
C ASN A 89 -1.91 9.75 -4.56
N LEU A 90 -1.18 8.97 -5.37
CA LEU A 90 0.09 8.34 -5.05
C LEU A 90 1.11 8.72 -6.12
N GLY A 91 2.25 9.24 -5.69
CA GLY A 91 3.40 9.53 -6.54
C GLY A 91 4.65 8.85 -5.99
N VAL A 92 5.55 8.43 -6.87
CA VAL A 92 6.82 7.85 -6.48
C VAL A 92 7.93 8.52 -7.27
N ALA A 93 9.01 8.89 -6.58
CA ALA A 93 10.23 9.41 -7.19
C ALA A 93 11.44 8.64 -6.66
N TYR A 94 12.40 8.33 -7.53
CA TYR A 94 13.68 7.76 -7.11
C TYR A 94 14.72 8.86 -6.88
N GLN A 95 15.29 8.89 -5.67
CA GLN A 95 16.34 9.81 -5.27
C GLN A 95 17.70 9.09 -5.28
N GLN A 96 18.49 9.34 -6.32
CA GLN A 96 19.79 8.69 -6.54
C GLN A 96 20.82 9.00 -5.45
N THR A 97 20.80 10.22 -4.88
CA THR A 97 21.81 10.67 -3.92
C THR A 97 21.76 9.91 -2.60
N THR A 98 20.59 9.39 -2.23
CA THR A 98 20.32 8.70 -0.96
C THR A 98 19.89 7.25 -1.19
N ASP A 99 19.79 6.80 -2.45
CA ASP A 99 19.23 5.52 -2.86
C ASP A 99 17.87 5.25 -2.16
N ARG A 100 16.91 6.16 -2.38
CA ARG A 100 15.56 6.08 -1.80
C ARG A 100 14.48 6.17 -2.87
N LEU A 101 13.45 5.34 -2.72
CA LEU A 101 12.18 5.52 -3.40
C LEU A 101 11.28 6.36 -2.49
N VAL A 102 11.05 7.62 -2.86
CA VAL A 102 10.22 8.55 -2.10
C VAL A 102 8.78 8.40 -2.57
N LEU A 103 7.94 7.84 -1.71
CA LEU A 103 6.49 7.75 -1.90
C LEU A 103 5.83 9.02 -1.37
N THR A 104 5.15 9.75 -2.24
CA THR A 104 4.27 10.87 -1.89
C THR A 104 2.82 10.41 -1.90
N VAL A 105 2.10 10.66 -0.82
CA VAL A 105 0.70 10.27 -0.64
C VAL A 105 -0.13 11.52 -0.34
N GLN A 106 -1.16 11.77 -1.14
CA GLN A 106 -2.03 12.92 -0.98
C GLN A 106 -3.46 12.50 -0.63
N GLU A 107 -4.11 13.31 0.21
CA GLU A 107 -5.49 13.12 0.59
C GLU A 107 -6.48 13.30 -0.57
N LEU A 108 -7.50 12.46 -0.58
CA LEU A 108 -8.66 12.58 -1.46
C LEU A 108 -9.53 13.74 -1.01
N LEU A 109 -9.67 14.71 -1.90
CA LEU A 109 -10.47 15.91 -1.68
C LEU A 109 -11.86 15.80 -2.26
N ARG A 110 -12.82 16.46 -1.61
CA ARG A 110 -14.18 16.69 -2.13
C ARG A 110 -14.41 18.13 -2.60
N ASP A 111 -13.64 19.06 -2.07
CA ASP A 111 -13.72 20.50 -2.33
C ASP A 111 -12.32 21.07 -2.63
N ASP A 112 -12.21 22.37 -2.97
CA ASP A 112 -10.97 23.06 -3.34
C ASP A 112 -10.01 23.37 -2.15
N ASP A 113 -10.03 22.55 -1.09
CA ASP A 113 -9.14 22.69 0.06
C ASP A 113 -7.71 22.19 -0.25
N VAL A 114 -6.70 22.58 0.56
CA VAL A 114 -5.29 22.17 0.38
C VAL A 114 -5.05 20.77 0.95
N PRO A 115 -4.73 19.69 0.19
CA PRO A 115 -4.70 18.30 0.66
C PRO A 115 -3.70 18.07 1.80
N ALA A 116 -3.99 17.14 2.72
CA ALA A 116 -2.94 16.56 3.54
C ALA A 116 -1.96 15.76 2.66
N GLU A 117 -0.69 15.79 3.03
CA GLU A 117 0.38 15.14 2.26
C GLU A 117 1.33 14.40 3.20
N ALA A 118 1.76 13.21 2.79
CA ALA A 118 2.85 12.48 3.41
C ALA A 118 3.94 12.13 2.40
N ARG A 119 5.19 12.21 2.84
CA ARG A 119 6.37 11.79 2.09
C ARG A 119 7.13 10.75 2.90
N PHE A 120 7.24 9.56 2.31
CA PHE A 120 7.91 8.40 2.91
C PHE A 120 9.09 8.00 2.04
N PRO A 121 10.33 8.34 2.42
CA PRO A 121 11.52 7.75 1.82
C PRO A 121 11.60 6.28 2.19
N LEU A 122 11.67 5.41 1.19
CA LEU A 122 11.73 3.95 1.35
C LEU A 122 13.04 3.39 0.77
N ARG A 123 13.56 2.37 1.42
CA ARG A 123 14.69 1.56 0.93
C ARG A 123 14.21 0.52 -0.07
N ARG A 124 15.09 0.06 -0.95
CA ARG A 124 14.76 -0.94 -1.97
C ARG A 124 14.19 -2.23 -1.34
N GLU A 125 14.76 -2.67 -0.23
CA GLU A 125 14.33 -3.88 0.50
C GLU A 125 12.91 -3.75 1.06
N GLN A 126 12.57 -2.57 1.58
CA GLN A 126 11.22 -2.28 2.07
C GLN A 126 10.21 -2.28 0.91
N VAL A 127 10.61 -1.73 -0.25
CA VAL A 127 9.77 -1.74 -1.44
C VAL A 127 9.56 -3.16 -1.97
N MET A 128 10.62 -3.98 -2.06
CA MET A 128 10.51 -5.40 -2.44
C MET A 128 9.55 -6.16 -1.51
N ALA A 129 9.73 -6.00 -0.19
CA ALA A 129 8.86 -6.60 0.81
C ALA A 129 7.40 -6.16 0.67
N PHE A 130 7.20 -4.85 0.46
CA PHE A 130 5.88 -4.27 0.22
C PHE A 130 5.20 -4.84 -1.03
N VAL A 131 5.93 -4.96 -2.14
CA VAL A 131 5.39 -5.49 -3.41
C VAL A 131 4.86 -6.90 -3.22
N VAL A 132 5.63 -7.78 -2.58
CA VAL A 132 5.20 -9.16 -2.28
C VAL A 132 3.93 -9.14 -1.42
N ARG A 133 3.96 -8.41 -0.30
CA ARG A 133 2.83 -8.30 0.64
C ARG A 133 1.57 -7.75 -0.01
N ALA A 134 1.70 -6.71 -0.84
CA ALA A 134 0.60 -6.07 -1.52
C ALA A 134 -0.05 -7.03 -2.52
N ARG A 135 0.75 -7.77 -3.30
CA ARG A 135 0.27 -8.79 -4.24
C ARG A 135 -0.52 -9.89 -3.51
N GLU A 136 0.02 -10.43 -2.44
CA GLU A 136 -0.66 -11.43 -1.60
C GLU A 136 -1.97 -10.89 -1.02
N LEU A 137 -1.95 -9.68 -0.46
CA LEU A 137 -3.12 -9.04 0.14
C LEU A 137 -4.25 -8.81 -0.88
N VAL A 138 -3.90 -8.36 -2.09
CA VAL A 138 -4.85 -8.12 -3.19
C VAL A 138 -5.40 -9.43 -3.74
N ALA A 139 -4.55 -10.46 -3.85
CA ALA A 139 -4.90 -11.79 -4.34
C ALA A 139 -5.74 -12.60 -3.33
N ALA A 140 -5.59 -12.36 -2.03
CA ALA A 140 -6.39 -12.96 -0.96
C ALA A 140 -7.86 -12.50 -0.93
N GLY A 141 -8.39 -11.99 -2.04
CA GLY A 141 -9.81 -11.75 -2.25
C GLY A 141 -10.55 -13.02 -2.66
N ARG A 142 -11.89 -12.92 -2.79
CA ARG A 142 -12.72 -14.06 -3.18
C ARG A 142 -12.33 -14.52 -4.60
N PRO A 143 -12.07 -15.82 -4.83
CA PRO A 143 -11.71 -16.31 -6.16
C PRO A 143 -12.82 -16.00 -7.16
N PRO A 144 -12.48 -15.72 -8.43
CA PRO A 144 -13.48 -15.45 -9.45
C PRO A 144 -14.24 -16.75 -9.79
N CYS A 145 -15.54 -16.64 -10.00
CA CYS A 145 -16.36 -17.71 -10.54
C CYS A 145 -15.87 -18.11 -11.94
N GLN A 146 -15.67 -19.40 -12.18
CA GLN A 146 -15.19 -19.90 -13.48
C GLN A 146 -16.19 -19.70 -14.63
N TRP A 147 -17.46 -19.42 -14.33
CA TRP A 147 -18.50 -19.22 -15.35
C TRP A 147 -18.78 -17.75 -15.68
N CYS A 148 -18.84 -16.86 -14.68
CA CYS A 148 -19.19 -15.45 -14.90
C CYS A 148 -18.12 -14.45 -14.45
N GLY A 149 -17.03 -14.90 -13.83
CA GLY A 149 -15.97 -14.05 -13.29
C GLY A 149 -16.33 -13.31 -11.99
N ALA A 150 -17.57 -13.38 -11.51
CA ALA A 150 -17.98 -12.72 -10.27
C ALA A 150 -17.29 -13.35 -9.03
N PRO A 151 -16.95 -12.58 -7.99
CA PRO A 151 -16.28 -13.14 -6.81
C PRO A 151 -17.21 -14.09 -6.04
N LEU A 152 -16.74 -15.31 -5.74
CA LEU A 152 -17.53 -16.34 -5.06
C LEU A 152 -17.87 -15.98 -3.61
N GLU A 153 -19.05 -16.38 -3.12
CA GLU A 153 -19.45 -16.18 -1.72
C GLU A 153 -18.80 -17.20 -0.79
N THR A 154 -18.07 -16.75 0.23
CA THR A 154 -17.42 -17.63 1.22
C THR A 154 -18.41 -18.24 2.22
N ALA A 155 -19.49 -17.52 2.55
CA ALA A 155 -20.52 -18.02 3.47
C ALA A 155 -21.34 -19.19 2.90
N ASN A 156 -21.34 -19.36 1.57
CA ASN A 156 -22.14 -20.34 0.86
C ASN A 156 -21.24 -21.29 0.05
N GLU A 157 -20.11 -21.74 0.62
CA GLU A 157 -19.24 -22.76 0.03
C GLU A 157 -18.78 -22.46 -1.41
N GLY A 158 -18.53 -21.20 -1.74
CA GLY A 158 -18.12 -20.80 -3.08
C GLY A 158 -19.29 -20.68 -4.07
N TRP A 159 -20.51 -20.43 -3.59
CA TRP A 159 -21.67 -20.17 -4.44
C TRP A 159 -21.54 -18.86 -5.23
N CYS A 160 -22.06 -18.88 -6.47
CA CYS A 160 -22.06 -17.75 -7.38
C CYS A 160 -23.45 -17.09 -7.45
N PRO A 161 -23.60 -15.79 -7.13
CA PRO A 161 -24.87 -15.06 -7.22
C PRO A 161 -25.51 -14.99 -8.61
N CYS A 162 -24.72 -15.16 -9.66
CA CYS A 162 -25.21 -15.18 -11.04
C CYS A 162 -25.77 -16.53 -11.48
N ALA A 163 -25.73 -17.57 -10.63
CA ALA A 163 -26.17 -18.93 -10.97
C ALA A 163 -27.68 -19.17 -10.79
N ASN A 164 -28.51 -18.11 -10.82
CA ASN A 164 -29.97 -18.22 -10.80
C ASN A 164 -30.56 -18.46 -12.19
#